data_AF-A0A7S2CNG5-F1
#
_entry.id   AF-A0A7S2CNG5-F1
#
_cell.length_a   1.000
_cell.length_b   1.000
_cell.length_c   1.000
_cell.angle_alpha   90.00
_cell.angle_beta   90.00
_cell.angle_gamma   90.00
#
_symmetry.space_group_name_H-M   'P 1'
#
loop_
_entity.id
_entity.type
_entity.pdbx_description
1 polymer ?
#
loop_
_entity_poly.entity_id
_entity_poly.type
_entity_poly.pdbx_seq_one_letter_code
_entity_poly.pdbx_strand_id
1 'polypeptide(L)'
;EVIPESETRHPFCLVRELCQLEPRRRLPVRAGVAALRKHAWFHDPELDWSRLQQGHLSPPYDPNLEGDRSIGHFCLNMDQCYPDNEKLRDTDIAWADDYEDPVGPAILDDVRSA
;
A
#
# COMPACT_ATOMS: atom_id res chain seq x y z
N GLU A 1 -28.40 24.13 -5.27
CA GLU A 1 -29.04 23.21 -4.32
C GLU A 1 -28.05 22.97 -3.19
N VAL A 2 -28.42 23.31 -1.95
CA VAL A 2 -27.54 23.14 -0.78
C VAL A 2 -27.78 21.72 -0.26
N ILE A 3 -26.81 20.83 -0.44
CA ILE A 3 -26.85 19.46 0.08
C ILE A 3 -26.61 19.55 1.60
N PRO A 4 -27.49 18.99 2.46
CA PRO A 4 -27.31 19.03 3.91
C PRO A 4 -25.99 18.35 4.33
N GLU A 5 -25.32 18.87 5.36
CA GLU A 5 -23.99 18.40 5.80
C GLU A 5 -23.94 16.91 6.18
N SER A 6 -25.07 16.34 6.58
CA SER A 6 -25.20 14.90 6.85
C SER A 6 -25.06 14.04 5.58
N GLU A 7 -25.47 14.56 4.43
CA GLU A 7 -25.35 13.86 3.14
C GLU A 7 -23.96 14.02 2.52
N THR A 8 -23.23 15.11 2.81
CA THR A 8 -21.86 15.29 2.29
C THR A 8 -20.84 14.36 2.98
N ARG A 9 -21.18 13.86 4.17
CA ARG A 9 -20.49 12.77 4.86
C ARG A 9 -20.81 11.38 4.29
N HIS A 10 -21.64 11.26 3.25
CA HIS A 10 -21.90 9.96 2.64
C HIS A 10 -20.71 9.51 1.78
N PRO A 11 -20.27 8.24 1.80
CA PRO A 11 -19.11 7.78 1.03
C PRO A 11 -19.29 7.98 -0.48
N PHE A 12 -20.53 7.88 -0.97
CA PHE A 12 -20.87 8.16 -2.37
C PHE A 12 -20.49 9.58 -2.83
N CYS A 13 -20.52 10.59 -1.95
CA CYS A 13 -20.11 11.95 -2.30
C CYS A 13 -18.62 11.99 -2.64
N LEU A 14 -17.78 11.37 -1.80
CA LEU A 14 -16.35 11.25 -2.03
C LEU A 14 -16.05 10.49 -3.33
N VAL A 15 -16.67 9.31 -3.49
CA VAL A 15 -16.48 8.46 -4.68
C VAL A 15 -16.84 9.22 -5.95
N ARG A 16 -17.96 9.98 -5.95
CA ARG A 16 -18.35 10.81 -7.09
C ARG A 16 -17.31 11.88 -7.41
N GLU A 17 -16.73 12.54 -6.42
CA GLU A 17 -15.70 13.56 -6.64
C GLU A 17 -14.35 12.98 -7.10
N LEU A 18 -14.04 11.74 -6.71
CA LEU A 18 -12.85 11.01 -7.17
C LEU A 18 -13.03 10.47 -8.60
N CYS A 19 -14.20 9.94 -8.91
CA CYS A 19 -14.50 9.23 -10.16
C CYS A 19 -15.18 10.14 -11.20
N GLN A 20 -14.67 11.36 -11.36
CA GLN A 20 -15.11 12.23 -12.45
C GLN A 20 -14.59 11.73 -13.79
N LEU A 21 -15.46 11.77 -14.81
CA LEU A 21 -15.15 11.35 -16.19
C LEU A 21 -13.96 12.13 -16.74
N GLU A 22 -14.01 13.47 -16.61
CA GLU A 22 -12.91 14.36 -16.99
C GLU A 22 -11.84 14.37 -15.88
N PRO A 23 -10.59 13.98 -16.16
CA PRO A 23 -9.53 13.92 -15.15
C PRO A 23 -9.32 15.24 -14.39
N ARG A 24 -9.41 16.38 -15.08
CA ARG A 24 -9.24 17.72 -14.47
C ARG A 24 -10.32 18.07 -13.44
N ARG A 25 -11.45 17.35 -13.46
CA ARG A 25 -12.54 17.55 -12.48
C ARG A 25 -12.38 16.69 -11.23
N ARG A 26 -11.54 15.64 -11.26
CA ARG A 26 -11.29 14.79 -10.10
C ARG A 26 -10.73 15.64 -8.97
N LEU A 27 -11.28 15.48 -7.76
CA LEU A 27 -10.92 16.29 -6.59
C LEU A 27 -9.41 16.48 -6.38
N PRO A 28 -8.57 15.42 -6.36
CA PRO A 28 -7.13 15.59 -6.11
C PRO A 28 -6.39 16.31 -7.24
N VAL A 29 -6.89 16.25 -8.48
CA VAL A 29 -6.29 16.96 -9.62
C VAL A 29 -6.69 18.44 -9.60
N ARG A 30 -7.97 18.71 -9.32
CA ARG A 30 -8.53 20.06 -9.32
C ARG A 30 -8.04 20.91 -8.14
N ALA A 31 -7.90 20.31 -6.96
CA ALA A 31 -7.70 21.04 -5.71
C ALA A 31 -6.55 20.46 -4.85
N GLY A 32 -5.83 19.46 -5.35
CA GLY A 32 -4.73 18.81 -4.64
C GLY A 32 -5.19 17.80 -3.60
N VAL A 33 -4.24 17.00 -3.11
CA VAL A 33 -4.47 15.97 -2.06
C VAL A 33 -4.88 16.61 -0.73
N ALA A 34 -4.47 17.86 -0.46
CA ALA A 34 -4.88 18.57 0.74
C ALA A 34 -6.41 18.80 0.79
N ALA A 35 -7.07 18.99 -0.35
CA ALA A 35 -8.53 19.10 -0.42
C ALA A 35 -9.21 17.75 -0.17
N LEU A 36 -8.61 16.65 -0.63
CA LEU A 36 -9.09 15.30 -0.35
C LEU A 36 -9.12 15.01 1.16
N ARG A 37 -8.06 15.36 1.89
CA ARG A 37 -7.97 15.17 3.36
C ARG A 37 -9.03 15.97 4.14
N LYS A 38 -9.51 17.08 3.56
CA LYS A 38 -10.54 17.97 4.14
C LYS A 38 -11.96 17.62 3.68
N HIS A 39 -12.14 16.55 2.91
CA HIS A 39 -13.47 16.11 2.49
C HIS A 39 -14.25 15.63 3.72
N ALA A 40 -15.57 15.91 3.77
CA ALA A 40 -16.41 15.64 4.94
C ALA A 40 -16.40 14.17 5.39
N TRP A 41 -16.22 13.23 4.45
CA TRP A 41 -15.99 11.80 4.73
C TRP A 41 -14.86 11.55 5.74
N PHE A 42 -13.80 12.35 5.71
CA PHE A 42 -12.63 12.23 6.58
C PHE A 42 -12.69 13.17 7.80
N HIS A 43 -13.80 13.85 8.04
CA HIS A 43 -14.03 14.60 9.28
C HIS A 43 -14.53 13.71 10.42
N ASP A 44 -14.21 12.41 10.37
CA ASP A 44 -14.45 11.49 11.46
C ASP A 44 -13.57 11.91 12.66
N PRO A 45 -14.13 12.10 13.87
CA PRO A 45 -13.35 12.49 15.04
C PRO A 45 -12.24 11.48 15.41
N GLU A 46 -12.35 10.22 15.00
CA GLU A 46 -11.34 9.19 15.25
C GLU A 46 -10.19 9.23 14.23
N LEU A 47 -10.40 9.86 13.07
CA LEU A 47 -9.42 9.94 11.98
C LEU A 47 -8.59 11.22 12.05
N ASP A 48 -7.44 11.14 12.70
CA ASP A 48 -6.42 12.21 12.69
C ASP A 48 -5.28 11.86 11.73
N TRP A 49 -5.14 12.66 10.66
CA TRP A 49 -4.09 12.49 9.64
C TRP A 49 -2.67 12.59 10.18
N SER A 50 -2.42 13.42 11.20
CA SER A 50 -1.11 13.55 11.83
C SER A 50 -0.78 12.31 12.65
N ARG A 51 -1.77 11.77 13.39
CA ARG A 51 -1.60 10.51 14.12
C ARG A 51 -1.43 9.31 13.20
N LEU A 52 -2.16 9.28 12.09
CA LEU A 52 -1.99 8.25 11.05
C LEU A 52 -0.55 8.25 10.51
N GLN A 53 0.00 9.42 10.18
CA GLN A 53 1.37 9.55 9.68
C GLN A 53 2.43 9.12 10.70
N GLN A 54 2.15 9.28 12.00
CA GLN A 54 3.03 8.86 13.09
C GLN A 54 2.86 7.39 13.49
N GLY A 55 1.89 6.67 12.93
CA GLY A 55 1.56 5.31 13.35
C GLY A 55 0.87 5.22 14.72
N HIS A 56 0.24 6.31 15.17
CA HIS A 56 -0.45 6.40 16.47
C HIS A 56 -1.96 6.17 16.38
N LEU A 57 -2.49 5.91 15.18
CA LEU A 57 -3.89 5.58 14.96
C LEU A 57 -4.06 4.07 15.07
N SER A 58 -4.98 3.62 15.91
CA SER A 58 -5.28 2.19 16.05
C SER A 58 -5.85 1.67 14.72
N PRO A 59 -5.28 0.60 14.14
CA PRO A 59 -5.83 0.03 12.93
C PRO A 59 -7.20 -0.59 13.22
N PRO A 60 -8.12 -0.59 12.25
CA PRO A 60 -9.43 -1.24 12.42
C PRO A 60 -9.33 -2.77 12.49
N TYR A 61 -8.20 -3.33 12.07
CA TYR A 61 -7.90 -4.75 12.12
C TYR A 61 -6.44 -4.96 12.53
N ASP A 62 -6.25 -5.80 13.54
CA ASP A 62 -4.93 -6.23 14.00
C ASP A 62 -4.67 -7.66 13.51
N PRO A 63 -3.74 -7.88 12.55
CA PRO A 63 -3.40 -9.22 12.09
C PRO A 63 -2.68 -9.98 13.19
N ASN A 64 -3.24 -11.12 13.60
CA ASN A 64 -2.61 -11.97 14.61
C ASN A 64 -1.40 -12.72 14.01
N LEU A 65 -0.21 -12.13 14.12
CA LEU A 65 1.04 -12.72 13.65
C LEU A 65 1.62 -13.67 14.70
N GLU A 66 1.87 -14.92 14.30
CA GLU A 66 2.51 -15.95 15.16
C GLU A 66 4.04 -15.76 15.31
N GLY A 67 4.60 -14.68 14.74
CA GLY A 67 6.02 -14.34 14.77
C GLY A 67 6.51 -13.79 13.43
N ASP A 68 7.79 -13.41 13.37
CA ASP A 68 8.41 -12.71 12.22
C ASP A 68 8.40 -13.53 10.91
N ARG A 69 8.17 -14.84 11.00
CA ARG A 69 8.09 -15.76 9.84
C ARG A 69 6.66 -16.18 9.51
N SER A 70 5.65 -15.55 10.12
CA SER A 70 4.25 -15.90 9.88
C SER A 70 3.86 -15.55 8.45
N ILE A 71 3.36 -16.56 7.72
CA ILE A 71 2.86 -16.44 6.35
C ILE A 71 1.33 -16.60 6.26
N GLY A 72 0.64 -16.64 7.40
CA GLY A 72 -0.79 -16.99 7.49
C GLY A 72 -1.75 -16.02 6.78
N HIS A 73 -1.28 -14.79 6.48
CA HIS A 73 -2.04 -13.80 5.73
C HIS A 73 -1.71 -13.78 4.22
N PHE A 74 -0.91 -14.73 3.74
CA PHE A 74 -0.58 -14.90 2.32
C PHE A 74 -1.21 -16.18 1.78
N CYS A 75 -1.84 -16.11 0.61
CA CYS A 75 -2.34 -17.29 -0.08
C CYS A 75 -1.17 -18.05 -0.73
N LEU A 76 -1.02 -19.33 -0.41
CA LEU A 76 -0.06 -20.20 -1.09
C LEU A 76 -0.61 -20.54 -2.48
N ASN A 77 0.03 -20.03 -3.53
CA ASN A 77 -0.21 -20.47 -4.89
C ASN A 77 0.78 -21.59 -5.24
N MET A 78 0.36 -22.84 -5.03
CA MET A 78 1.19 -24.03 -5.28
C MET A 78 1.57 -24.19 -6.76
N ASP A 79 0.80 -23.61 -7.68
CA ASP A 79 1.08 -23.65 -9.12
C ASP A 79 2.15 -22.62 -9.55
N GLN A 80 2.58 -21.73 -8.63
CA GLN A 80 3.61 -20.71 -8.84
C GLN A 80 4.84 -20.93 -7.95
N CYS A 81 5.00 -22.11 -7.34
CA CYS A 81 6.25 -22.51 -6.70
C CYS A 81 7.35 -22.62 -7.77
N TYR A 82 7.98 -21.48 -8.07
CA TYR A 82 9.11 -21.26 -8.99
C TYR A 82 8.99 -21.93 -10.37
N PRO A 83 8.81 -21.18 -11.48
CA PRO A 83 9.21 -21.73 -12.77
C PRO A 83 10.70 -22.09 -12.67
N ASP A 84 11.08 -23.32 -13.03
CA ASP A 84 12.47 -23.77 -13.06
C ASP A 84 13.38 -22.64 -13.53
N ASN A 85 14.20 -22.13 -12.60
CA ASN A 85 15.00 -20.89 -12.73
C ASN A 85 15.95 -20.94 -13.94
N GLU A 86 16.15 -22.12 -14.52
CA GLU A 86 16.95 -22.34 -15.72
C GLU A 86 16.37 -21.67 -16.96
N LYS A 87 15.06 -21.41 -17.03
CA LYS A 87 14.41 -20.83 -18.22
C LYS A 87 14.39 -19.31 -18.29
N LEU A 88 14.83 -18.62 -17.24
CA LEU A 88 14.75 -17.15 -17.12
C LEU A 88 16.13 -16.45 -17.15
N ARG A 89 17.21 -17.17 -17.48
CA ARG A 89 18.50 -16.53 -17.75
C ARG A 89 18.47 -15.84 -19.10
N ASP A 90 17.81 -14.69 -19.16
CA ASP A 90 18.14 -13.72 -20.20
C ASP A 90 19.55 -13.22 -19.88
N THR A 91 20.50 -13.46 -20.78
CA THR A 91 21.91 -13.10 -20.57
C THR A 91 22.23 -11.66 -20.97
N ASP A 92 21.25 -10.96 -21.57
CA ASP A 92 21.41 -9.61 -22.10
C ASP A 92 20.43 -8.64 -21.42
N ILE A 93 20.55 -8.51 -20.09
CA ILE A 93 19.69 -7.63 -19.28
C ILE A 93 20.45 -6.37 -18.88
N ALA A 94 20.74 -5.49 -19.85
CA ALA A 94 21.43 -4.21 -19.57
C ALA A 94 20.68 -3.29 -18.59
N TRP A 95 19.38 -3.52 -18.32
CA TRP A 95 18.65 -2.81 -17.27
C TRP A 95 18.89 -3.37 -15.86
N ALA A 96 19.44 -4.60 -15.74
CA ALA A 96 19.77 -5.25 -14.48
C ALA A 96 21.18 -4.94 -13.97
N ASP A 97 22.02 -4.32 -14.80
CA ASP A 97 23.37 -3.89 -14.41
C ASP A 97 23.33 -2.90 -13.22
N ASP A 98 22.28 -2.09 -13.11
CA ASP A 98 22.05 -1.18 -11.98
C ASP A 98 21.26 -1.84 -10.81
N TYR A 99 20.83 -3.10 -10.97
CA TYR A 99 20.07 -3.85 -9.97
C TYR A 99 20.96 -4.80 -9.14
N GLU A 100 21.98 -5.40 -9.77
CA GLU A 100 22.98 -6.24 -9.10
C GLU A 100 24.05 -5.38 -8.41
N ASP A 101 23.66 -4.65 -7.38
CA ASP A 101 24.60 -4.06 -6.41
C ASP A 101 25.41 -5.23 -5.80
N PRO A 102 26.75 -5.16 -5.66
CA PRO A 102 27.62 -6.29 -5.26
C PRO A 102 27.47 -6.72 -3.79
N VAL A 103 26.35 -6.39 -3.15
CA VAL A 103 25.90 -7.03 -1.93
C VAL A 103 25.40 -8.44 -2.28
N GLY A 104 26.35 -9.32 -2.53
CA GLY A 104 26.12 -10.76 -2.70
C GLY A 104 25.26 -11.32 -1.55
N PRO A 105 24.71 -12.54 -1.72
CA PRO A 105 23.80 -13.13 -0.74
C PRO A 105 24.39 -13.04 0.65
N ALA A 106 23.56 -12.61 1.62
CA ALA A 106 23.95 -12.50 3.01
C ALA A 106 24.69 -13.79 3.42
N ILE A 107 25.97 -13.67 3.75
CA ILE A 107 26.71 -14.75 4.38
C ILE A 107 26.05 -14.93 5.75
N LEU A 108 25.20 -15.94 5.87
CA LEU A 108 24.79 -16.43 7.17
C LEU A 108 26.05 -17.03 7.78
N ASP A 109 26.70 -16.28 8.67
CA ASP A 109 27.79 -16.83 9.48
C ASP A 109 27.27 -18.11 10.12
N ASP A 110 27.94 -19.21 9.79
CA ASP A 110 27.60 -20.56 10.22
C ASP A 110 27.77 -20.61 11.74
N VAL A 111 26.70 -20.40 12.49
CA VAL A 111 26.68 -20.55 13.95
C VAL A 111 26.70 -22.05 14.27
N ARG A 112 27.82 -22.69 13.98
CA ARG A 112 28.21 -24.00 14.52
C ARG A 112 29.71 -24.02 14.77
N SER A 113 30.11 -23.37 15.86
CA SER A 113 31.28 -23.76 16.63
C SER A 113 30.93 -23.62 18.11
N ALA A 114 30.34 -24.68 18.64
CA ALA A 114 30.30 -25.02 20.05
C ALA A 114 30.66 -26.50 20.18
#